data_AF-D5WQ90-F1
#
_entry.id   AF-D5WQ90-F1
#
_cell.length_a   1.000
_cell.length_b   1.000
_cell.length_c   1.000
_cell.angle_alpha   90.00
_cell.angle_beta   90.00
_cell.angle_gamma   90.00
#
_symmetry.space_group_name_H-M   'P 1'
#
loop_
_entity.id
_entity.type
_entity.pdbx_description
1 polymer ?
#
loop_
_entity_poly.entity_id
_entity_poly.type
_entity_poly.pdbx_seq_one_letter_code
_entity_poly.pdbx_strand_id
1 'polypeptide(L)'
;MYVMITQGSRKARAAKDLYETLKSRVSRLLPPIREGEIEGWAGVEVPERERGRVLAMRFHDEHLSPYIKSDMNLFHLLMLDEHVKMRIYRAERGWLFVFEGVQASPKPFGAAGFDPR
;
A
#
# COMPACT_ATOMS: atom_id res chain seq x y z
N MET A 1 -2.43 5.81 -6.31
CA MET A 1 -1.51 6.04 -5.19
C MET A 1 -0.80 4.74 -4.88
N TYR A 2 0.48 4.77 -4.57
CA TYR A 2 1.28 3.56 -4.39
C TYR A 2 2.32 3.69 -3.28
N VAL A 3 2.75 2.54 -2.75
CA VAL A 3 3.97 2.40 -1.93
C VAL A 3 4.80 1.26 -2.48
N MET A 4 6.06 1.52 -2.79
CA MET A 4 7.06 0.49 -3.07
C MET A 4 7.93 0.29 -1.84
N ILE A 5 7.91 -0.91 -1.28
CA ILE A 5 8.86 -1.38 -0.27
C ILE A 5 10.02 -2.04 -1.00
N THR A 6 11.24 -1.52 -0.84
CA THR A 6 12.45 -2.15 -1.39
C THR A 6 12.86 -3.39 -0.59
N GLN A 7 13.67 -4.28 -1.19
CA GLN A 7 14.18 -5.48 -0.51
C GLN A 7 15.01 -5.17 0.75
N GLY A 8 15.59 -3.97 0.87
CA GLY A 8 16.37 -3.56 2.05
C GLY A 8 15.52 -3.14 3.26
N SER A 9 14.21 -2.94 3.08
CA SER A 9 13.32 -2.60 4.20
C SER A 9 13.13 -3.78 5.14
N ARG A 10 13.00 -3.49 6.44
CA ARG A 10 12.60 -4.48 7.47
C ARG A 10 11.22 -5.05 7.21
N LYS A 11 10.38 -4.37 6.42
CA LYS A 11 9.03 -4.77 6.04
C LYS A 11 8.98 -5.68 4.80
N ALA A 12 10.09 -5.84 4.07
CA ALA A 12 10.13 -6.61 2.82
C ALA A 12 9.75 -8.09 3.00
N ARG A 13 10.17 -8.71 4.12
CA ARG A 13 9.80 -10.09 4.45
C ARG A 13 8.30 -10.23 4.70
N ALA A 14 7.71 -9.34 5.48
CA ALA A 14 6.27 -9.34 5.76
C ALA A 14 5.45 -9.15 4.47
N ALA A 15 5.89 -8.25 3.58
CA ALA A 15 5.27 -8.04 2.28
C ALA A 15 5.33 -9.30 1.40
N LYS A 16 6.48 -9.99 1.36
CA LYS A 16 6.65 -11.27 0.66
C LYS A 16 5.71 -12.34 1.19
N ASP A 17 5.71 -12.55 2.51
CA ASP A 17 4.93 -13.61 3.14
C ASP A 17 3.43 -13.39 2.94
N LEU A 18 2.97 -12.13 3.01
CA LEU A 18 1.61 -11.75 2.67
C LEU A 18 1.30 -12.05 1.20
N TYR A 19 2.16 -11.62 0.27
CA TYR A 19 1.96 -11.84 -1.16
C TYR A 19 1.85 -13.33 -1.50
N GLU A 20 2.76 -14.18 -1.02
CA GLU A 20 2.72 -15.62 -1.30
C GLU A 20 1.48 -16.28 -0.68
N THR A 21 1.07 -15.83 0.51
CA THR A 21 -0.18 -16.28 1.14
C THR A 21 -1.39 -15.94 0.28
N LEU A 22 -1.49 -14.72 -0.25
CA LEU A 22 -2.62 -14.30 -1.07
C LEU A 22 -2.59 -14.96 -2.44
N LYS A 23 -1.40 -15.06 -3.05
CA LYS A 23 -1.17 -15.70 -4.34
C LYS A 23 -1.63 -17.16 -4.36
N SER A 24 -1.39 -17.92 -3.30
CA SER A 24 -1.84 -19.32 -3.21
C SER A 24 -3.36 -19.49 -3.14
N ARG A 25 -4.10 -18.40 -2.90
CA ARG A 25 -5.56 -18.40 -2.73
C ARG A 25 -6.32 -17.80 -3.91
N VAL A 26 -5.62 -17.33 -4.95
CA VAL A 26 -6.24 -16.75 -6.15
C VAL A 26 -6.06 -17.66 -7.35
N SER A 27 -7.08 -17.76 -8.18
CA SER A 27 -7.04 -18.55 -9.43
C SER A 27 -6.30 -17.85 -10.56
N ARG A 28 -6.24 -16.50 -10.51
CA ARG A 28 -5.62 -15.68 -11.54
C ARG A 28 -4.89 -14.49 -10.92
N LEU A 29 -3.71 -14.20 -11.45
CA LEU A 29 -2.93 -13.02 -11.14
C LEU A 29 -3.38 -11.84 -12.00
N LEU A 30 -3.33 -10.65 -11.42
CA LEU A 30 -3.58 -9.39 -12.11
C LEU A 30 -2.46 -9.13 -13.14
N PRO A 31 -2.80 -8.49 -14.28
CA PRO A 31 -1.82 -8.16 -15.31
C PRO A 31 -0.76 -7.19 -14.78
N PRO A 32 0.38 -7.06 -15.46
CA PRO A 32 1.39 -6.06 -15.13
C PRO A 32 0.82 -4.63 -15.16
N ILE A 33 1.39 -3.76 -14.34
CA ILE A 33 1.05 -2.35 -14.23
C ILE A 33 2.33 -1.50 -14.19
N ARG A 34 2.17 -0.20 -14.41
CA ARG A 34 3.24 0.77 -14.28
C ARG A 34 2.76 1.96 -13.45
N GLU A 35 3.45 2.21 -12.34
CA GLU A 35 3.21 3.37 -11.46
C GLU A 35 4.47 4.24 -11.48
N GLY A 36 4.43 5.31 -12.27
CA GLY A 36 5.62 6.12 -12.58
C GLY A 36 6.69 5.31 -13.33
N GLU A 37 7.85 5.16 -12.70
CA GLU A 37 8.98 4.36 -13.23
C GLU A 37 8.99 2.92 -12.70
N ILE A 38 8.04 2.55 -11.84
CA ILE A 38 8.02 1.24 -11.20
C ILE A 38 7.10 0.32 -11.99
N GLU A 39 7.66 -0.78 -12.47
CA GLU A 39 6.90 -1.87 -13.08
C GLU A 39 6.52 -2.90 -12.01
N GLY A 40 5.21 -3.21 -11.96
CA GLY A 40 4.64 -4.23 -11.09
C GLY A 40 4.09 -5.38 -11.93
N TRP A 41 4.36 -6.63 -11.56
CA TRP A 41 3.82 -7.80 -12.24
C TRP A 41 3.25 -8.84 -11.27
N ALA A 42 2.52 -9.80 -11.83
CA ALA A 42 1.92 -10.91 -11.09
C ALA A 42 1.09 -10.42 -9.89
N GLY A 43 0.22 -9.42 -10.12
CA GLY A 43 -0.48 -8.74 -9.05
C GLY A 43 -1.52 -9.61 -8.36
N VAL A 44 -1.83 -9.27 -7.12
CA VAL A 44 -2.88 -9.92 -6.32
C VAL A 44 -3.73 -8.84 -5.68
N GLU A 45 -5.05 -8.92 -5.85
CA GLU A 45 -6.01 -8.10 -5.12
C GLU A 45 -6.05 -8.58 -3.67
N VAL A 46 -5.97 -7.66 -2.72
CA VAL A 46 -6.05 -7.97 -1.28
C VAL A 46 -7.52 -8.04 -0.88
N PRO A 47 -8.02 -9.22 -0.46
CA PRO A 47 -9.37 -9.36 0.04
C PRO A 47 -9.59 -8.49 1.27
N GLU A 48 -10.81 -8.00 1.47
CA GLU A 48 -11.17 -7.11 2.59
C GLU A 48 -10.69 -7.64 3.95
N ARG A 49 -10.93 -8.93 4.21
CA ARG A 49 -10.49 -9.63 5.44
C ARG A 49 -8.97 -9.65 5.68
N GLU A 50 -8.16 -9.42 4.64
CA GLU A 50 -6.70 -9.42 4.72
C GLU A 50 -6.11 -7.99 4.70
N ARG A 51 -6.92 -6.94 4.46
CA ARG A 51 -6.46 -5.55 4.40
C ARG A 51 -5.82 -5.10 5.71
N GLY A 52 -6.31 -5.58 6.86
CA GLY A 52 -5.69 -5.33 8.17
C GLY A 52 -4.21 -5.75 8.24
N ARG A 53 -3.79 -6.79 7.52
CA ARG A 53 -2.37 -7.20 7.46
C ARG A 53 -1.53 -6.24 6.64
N VAL A 54 -2.12 -5.61 5.62
CA VAL A 54 -1.47 -4.54 4.86
C VAL A 54 -1.30 -3.30 5.74
N LEU A 55 -2.36 -2.89 6.44
CA LEU A 55 -2.33 -1.74 7.34
C LEU A 55 -1.35 -1.94 8.52
N ALA A 56 -1.24 -3.17 9.03
CA ALA A 56 -0.29 -3.53 10.08
C ALA A 56 1.18 -3.36 9.67
N MET A 57 1.50 -3.23 8.38
CA MET A 57 2.85 -2.89 7.95
C MET A 57 3.26 -1.46 8.32
N ARG A 58 2.29 -0.56 8.60
CA ARG A 58 2.55 0.83 9.02
C ARG A 58 3.56 1.53 8.12
N PHE A 59 3.18 1.74 6.86
CA PHE A 59 4.05 2.37 5.86
C PHE A 59 4.55 3.77 6.29
N HIS A 60 3.77 4.48 7.11
CA HIS A 60 4.15 5.78 7.68
C HIS A 60 5.40 5.72 8.56
N ASP A 61 5.70 4.60 9.23
CA ASP A 61 6.89 4.45 10.09
C ASP A 61 8.20 4.55 9.30
N GLU A 62 8.15 4.26 7.99
CA GLU A 62 9.31 4.30 7.08
C GLU A 62 9.12 5.36 5.98
N HIS A 63 8.19 6.31 6.18
CA HIS A 63 8.02 7.46 5.28
C HIS A 63 9.32 8.28 5.24
N LEU A 64 9.75 8.66 4.03
CA LEU A 64 11.05 9.30 3.73
C LEU A 64 12.30 8.43 3.98
N SER A 65 12.15 7.17 4.36
CA SER A 65 13.30 6.25 4.38
C SER A 65 13.75 5.95 2.95
N PRO A 66 15.05 5.64 2.72
CA PRO A 66 15.54 5.25 1.39
C PRO A 66 14.93 3.92 0.91
N TYR A 67 14.25 3.18 1.79
CA TYR A 67 13.68 1.87 1.50
C TYR A 67 12.22 1.91 1.08
N ILE A 68 11.57 3.07 1.15
CA ILE A 68 10.19 3.29 0.70
C ILE A 68 10.16 4.36 -0.39
N LYS A 69 9.52 4.05 -1.51
CA LYS A 69 9.15 5.03 -2.55
C LYS A 69 7.63 5.13 -2.64
N SER A 70 7.08 6.34 -2.70
CA SER A 70 5.64 6.54 -2.74
C SER A 70 5.31 7.89 -3.38
N ASP A 71 4.17 7.96 -4.07
CA ASP A 71 3.54 9.23 -4.48
C ASP A 71 2.63 9.81 -3.38
N MET A 72 2.51 9.13 -2.24
CA MET A 72 1.72 9.56 -1.10
C MET A 72 2.52 10.41 -0.12
N ASN A 73 1.88 11.46 0.37
CA ASN A 73 2.36 12.19 1.54
C ASN A 73 2.05 11.40 2.84
N LEU A 74 2.60 11.87 3.96
CA LEU A 74 2.40 11.25 5.26
C LEU A 74 0.91 11.16 5.66
N PHE A 75 0.10 12.17 5.33
CA PHE A 75 -1.34 12.16 5.65
C PHE A 75 -2.08 11.05 4.91
N HIS A 76 -1.84 10.87 3.61
CA HIS A 76 -2.40 9.75 2.85
C HIS A 76 -2.05 8.41 3.49
N LEU A 77 -0.80 8.22 3.94
CA LEU A 77 -0.36 6.99 4.61
C LEU A 77 -1.04 6.74 5.96
N LEU A 78 -1.33 7.80 6.71
CA LEU A 78 -2.03 7.74 8.00
C LEU A 78 -3.53 7.50 7.83
N MET A 79 -4.10 7.92 6.69
CA MET A 79 -5.53 7.77 6.38
C MET A 79 -5.88 6.44 5.67
N LEU A 80 -4.90 5.56 5.43
CA LEU A 80 -5.21 4.24 4.88
C LEU A 80 -6.08 3.46 5.86
N ASP A 81 -7.23 3.02 5.37
CA ASP A 81 -8.19 2.23 6.12
C ASP A 81 -8.58 0.95 5.36
N GLU A 82 -9.47 0.16 5.95
CA GLU A 82 -9.95 -1.09 5.36
C GLU A 82 -10.89 -0.89 4.18
N HIS A 83 -11.38 0.32 3.90
CA HIS A 83 -12.26 0.61 2.76
C HIS A 83 -11.46 0.86 1.47
N VAL A 84 -10.20 1.26 1.59
CA VAL A 84 -9.28 1.42 0.45
C VAL A 84 -9.04 0.06 -0.22
N LYS A 85 -9.22 0.00 -1.54
CA LYS A 85 -8.85 -1.20 -2.31
C LYS A 85 -7.33 -1.28 -2.41
N MET A 86 -6.78 -2.47 -2.22
CA MET A 86 -5.34 -2.69 -2.13
C MET A 86 -4.94 -3.82 -3.06
N ARG A 87 -3.85 -3.60 -3.79
CA ARG A 87 -3.23 -4.62 -4.64
C ARG A 87 -1.75 -4.73 -4.32
N ILE A 88 -1.21 -5.94 -4.39
CA ILE A 88 0.22 -6.20 -4.18
C ILE A 88 0.79 -6.79 -5.45
N TYR A 89 1.91 -6.24 -5.91
CA TYR A 89 2.66 -6.68 -7.08
C TYR A 89 4.10 -6.99 -6.71
N ARG A 90 4.70 -7.91 -7.46
CA ARG A 90 6.17 -8.04 -7.49
C ARG A 90 6.72 -6.87 -8.30
N ALA A 91 7.86 -6.32 -7.86
CA ALA A 91 8.60 -5.29 -8.57
C ALA A 91 10.09 -5.64 -8.57
N GLU A 92 10.87 -5.08 -9.51
CA GLU A 92 12.29 -5.41 -9.72
C GLU A 92 13.10 -5.40 -8.43
N ARG A 93 12.86 -4.40 -7.58
CA ARG A 93 13.64 -4.17 -6.36
C ARG A 93 12.81 -4.30 -5.09
N GLY A 94 11.66 -4.98 -5.13
CA GLY A 94 10.80 -5.04 -3.95
C GLY A 94 9.35 -5.43 -4.20
N TRP A 95 8.46 -4.80 -3.43
CA TRP A 95 7.02 -5.06 -3.40
C TRP A 95 6.29 -3.75 -3.64
N LEU A 96 5.42 -3.75 -4.65
CA LEU A 96 4.60 -2.58 -4.99
C LEU A 96 3.19 -2.79 -4.46
N PHE A 97 2.75 -1.88 -3.61
CA PHE A 97 1.39 -1.75 -3.12
C PHE A 97 0.70 -0.64 -3.88
N VAL A 98 -0.48 -0.93 -4.42
CA VAL A 98 -1.32 0.06 -5.09
C VAL A 98 -2.62 0.22 -4.34
N PHE A 99 -2.98 1.46 -4.10
CA PHE A 99 -4.13 1.88 -3.31
C PHE A 99 -5.09 2.68 -4.19
N GLU A 100 -6.34 2.23 -4.24
CA GLU A 100 -7.43 2.86 -4.97
C GLU A 100 -8.54 3.27 -3.99
N GLY A 101 -8.99 4.53 -4.08
CA GLY A 101 -9.96 5.11 -3.14
C GLY A 101 -9.33 5.83 -1.95
N VAL A 102 -8.01 6.09 -1.96
CA VAL A 102 -7.37 6.96 -0.96
C VAL A 102 -7.89 8.38 -1.12
N GLN A 103 -8.34 8.97 -0.02
CA GLN A 103 -8.90 10.31 -0.03
C GLN A 103 -7.81 11.35 -0.32
N ALA A 104 -8.07 12.25 -1.26
CA ALA A 104 -7.15 13.33 -1.64
C ALA A 104 -7.06 14.44 -0.58
N SER A 105 -7.97 14.46 0.39
CA SER A 105 -8.03 15.46 1.45
C SER A 105 -8.48 14.82 2.75
N PRO A 106 -8.03 15.33 3.91
CA PRO A 106 -8.52 14.87 5.19
C PRO A 106 -10.05 14.95 5.23
N LYS A 107 -10.72 13.89 5.70
CA LYS A 107 -12.09 14.07 6.17
C LYS A 107 -12.05 15.13 7.27
N PRO A 108 -12.98 16.09 7.27
CA PRO A 108 -13.16 16.95 8.44
C PRO A 108 -13.32 16.07 9.69
N PHE A 109 -12.42 16.22 10.66
CA PHE A 109 -12.55 15.60 11.99
C PHE A 109 -13.03 16.67 12.97
N GLY A 110 -14.13 16.39 13.69
CA GLY A 110 -14.78 17.30 14.64
C GLY A 110 -16.19 17.72 14.21
N ALA A 111 -17.04 18.10 15.16
CA ALA A 111 -18.43 18.51 14.92
C ALA A 111 -18.56 19.79 14.05
N ALA A 112 -17.45 20.46 13.73
CA ALA A 112 -17.42 21.77 13.07
C ALA A 112 -16.55 21.85 11.81
N GLY A 113 -16.13 20.73 11.20
CA GLY A 113 -15.59 20.75 9.84
C GLY A 113 -14.13 21.21 9.69
N PHE A 114 -13.71 22.31 10.31
CA PHE A 114 -12.34 22.80 10.29
C PHE A 114 -12.15 23.71 11.52
N ASP A 115 -11.39 23.29 12.54
CA ASP A 115 -10.98 24.20 13.62
C ASP A 115 -9.51 24.58 13.45
N PRO A 116 -9.20 25.82 13.03
CA PRO A 116 -7.84 26.33 12.93
C PRO A 116 -7.38 26.99 14.24
N ARG A 117 -7.60 26.35 15.40
CA ARG A 117 -7.16 26.84 16.72
C ARG A 117 -6.07 25.98 17.34
#